data_AF-A0A9W3FP37-F1
#
_entry.id   AF-A0A9W3FP37-F1
#
_cell.length_a   1.000
_cell.length_b   1.000
_cell.length_c   1.000
_cell.angle_alpha   90.00
_cell.angle_beta   90.00
_cell.angle_gamma   90.00
#
_symmetry.space_group_name_H-M   'P 1'
#
loop_
_entity.id
_entity.type
_entity.pdbx_description
1 polymer ?
#
loop_
_entity_poly.entity_id
_entity_poly.type
_entity_poly.pdbx_seq_one_letter_code
_entity_poly.pdbx_strand_id
1 'polypeptide(L)'
;SPYPYCLPNSSLNSVCLSEQDRCDYYGCEKKNDQDNCSSGLLCQCKQGLVRPNPQIPMCVAFGPTCDDTCNAENKRQCLVRSSTSADCVCLPGYREDSHGACQP
;
A
#
# COMPACT_ATOMS: atom_id res chain seq x y z
N SER A 1 9.62 -11.88 23.73
CA SER A 1 10.20 -13.10 23.13
C SER A 1 9.32 -13.61 22.03
N PRO A 2 9.68 -13.42 20.75
CA PRO A 2 9.00 -14.09 19.65
C PRO A 2 9.70 -15.44 19.44
N TYR A 3 9.26 -16.47 20.15
CA TYR A 3 9.65 -17.84 19.80
C TYR A 3 8.63 -18.37 18.79
N PRO A 4 9.07 -18.96 17.67
CA PRO A 4 8.16 -19.60 16.72
C PRO A 4 7.43 -20.75 17.40
N TYR A 5 6.11 -20.81 17.25
CA TYR A 5 5.33 -21.97 17.65
C TYR A 5 5.44 -23.03 16.56
N CYS A 6 6.01 -24.17 16.92
CA CYS A 6 6.08 -25.33 16.04
C CYS A 6 4.98 -26.30 16.48
N LEU A 7 4.02 -26.57 15.58
CA LEU A 7 2.99 -27.58 15.82
C LEU A 7 3.59 -28.97 15.55
N PRO A 8 3.40 -29.96 16.45
CA PRO A 8 3.85 -31.32 16.17
C PRO A 8 2.97 -31.93 15.08
N ASN A 9 3.56 -32.25 13.92
CA ASN A 9 2.92 -33.10 12.93
C ASN A 9 3.50 -34.51 13.03
N SER A 10 2.64 -35.52 13.04
CA SER A 10 2.88 -36.95 13.29
C SER A 10 3.79 -37.65 12.26
N SER A 11 4.55 -36.89 11.47
CA SER A 11 5.48 -37.36 10.44
C SER A 11 6.67 -36.41 10.37
N LEU A 12 7.58 -36.50 11.36
CA LEU A 12 8.98 -36.04 11.40
C LEU A 12 9.35 -34.63 10.86
N ASN A 13 8.39 -33.81 10.46
CA ASN A 13 8.57 -32.44 9.99
C ASN A 13 7.75 -31.52 10.89
N SER A 14 8.41 -30.87 11.85
CA SER A 14 7.83 -29.77 12.60
C SER A 14 7.69 -28.56 11.67
N VAL A 15 6.45 -28.17 11.36
CA VAL A 15 6.18 -26.90 10.67
C VAL A 15 6.25 -25.80 11.72
N CYS A 16 7.33 -25.03 11.70
CA CYS A 16 7.46 -23.84 12.53
C CYS A 16 6.86 -22.66 11.76
N LEU A 17 5.73 -22.16 12.26
CA LEU A 17 5.14 -20.93 11.76
C LEU A 17 5.94 -19.78 12.37
N SER A 18 6.58 -18.96 11.53
CA SER A 18 7.07 -17.67 12.01
C SER A 18 5.83 -16.82 12.31
N GLU A 19 5.65 -16.41 13.56
CA GLU A 19 4.80 -15.25 13.84
C GLU A 19 5.22 -14.17 12.84
N GLN A 20 4.28 -13.69 12.02
CA GLN A 20 4.57 -12.53 11.21
C GLN A 20 4.80 -11.38 12.19
N ASP A 21 5.99 -10.77 12.16
CA ASP A 21 6.31 -9.64 13.05
C ASP A 21 5.21 -8.59 12.89
N ARG A 22 4.65 -8.13 14.02
CA ARG A 22 3.49 -7.23 14.00
C ARG A 22 3.80 -5.93 13.25
N CYS A 23 5.04 -5.45 13.30
CA CYS A 23 5.47 -4.30 12.52
C CYS A 23 5.42 -4.60 11.03
N ASP A 24 5.86 -5.79 10.60
CA ASP A 24 5.76 -6.21 9.20
C ASP A 24 4.31 -6.37 8.76
N TYR A 25 3.45 -6.95 9.62
CA TYR A 25 2.03 -7.06 9.37
C TYR A 25 1.38 -5.68 9.14
N TYR A 26 1.68 -4.70 9.99
CA TYR A 26 1.13 -3.34 9.84
C TYR A 26 1.87 -2.47 8.82
N GLY A 27 2.99 -2.92 8.24
CA GLY A 27 3.83 -2.09 7.35
C GLY A 27 4.57 -0.95 8.06
N CYS A 28 4.84 -1.12 9.36
CA CYS A 28 5.47 -0.12 10.22
C CYS A 28 6.99 -0.26 10.26
N GLU A 29 7.69 0.85 10.49
CA GLU A 29 9.10 0.83 10.87
C GLU A 29 9.26 0.35 12.31
N LYS A 30 10.29 -0.48 12.53
CA LYS A 30 10.69 -0.96 13.85
C LYS A 30 11.74 0.00 14.40
N LYS A 31 11.39 0.80 15.42
CA LYS A 31 12.30 1.84 15.94
C LYS A 31 13.51 1.26 16.70
N ASN A 32 13.32 0.12 17.35
CA ASN A 32 14.34 -0.63 18.07
C ASN A 32 13.85 -2.07 18.32
N ASP A 33 14.70 -2.93 18.88
CA ASP A 33 14.35 -4.34 19.13
C ASP A 33 13.24 -4.56 20.18
N GLN A 34 12.91 -3.53 20.97
CA GLN A 34 11.80 -3.56 21.93
C GLN A 34 10.47 -3.11 21.31
N ASP A 35 10.50 -2.41 20.18
CA ASP A 35 9.31 -1.98 19.46
C ASP A 35 8.70 -3.20 18.76
N ASN A 36 7.54 -3.61 19.25
CA ASN A 36 6.78 -4.73 18.71
C ASN A 36 5.53 -4.26 17.97
N CYS A 37 5.45 -2.96 17.62
CA CYS A 37 4.30 -2.33 16.99
C CYS A 37 2.99 -2.72 17.67
N SER A 38 2.94 -2.56 19.00
CA SER A 38 1.76 -2.91 19.82
C SER A 38 0.48 -2.22 19.34
N SER A 39 0.60 -1.06 18.71
CA SER A 39 -0.46 -0.37 18.01
C SER A 39 0.01 0.05 16.63
N GLY A 40 -0.55 -0.57 15.59
CA GLY A 40 -0.31 -0.16 14.20
C GLY A 40 -0.78 1.27 13.91
N LEU A 41 -1.64 1.87 14.75
CA LEU A 41 -2.10 3.27 14.62
C LEU A 41 -1.06 4.31 15.06
N LEU A 42 -0.11 3.94 15.92
CA LEU A 42 0.86 4.87 16.49
C LEU A 42 2.26 4.72 15.88
N CYS A 43 2.43 3.72 15.02
CA CYS A 43 3.69 3.48 14.34
C CYS A 43 3.89 4.46 13.18
N GLN A 44 5.17 4.62 12.80
CA GLN A 44 5.57 5.27 11.55
C GLN A 44 5.55 4.24 10.42
N CYS A 45 4.99 4.60 9.27
CA CYS A 45 4.99 3.72 8.10
C CYS A 45 6.38 3.59 7.51
N LYS A 46 6.71 2.40 6.99
CA LYS A 46 7.92 2.19 6.19
C LYS A 46 7.92 3.10 4.96
N GLN A 47 9.10 3.44 4.47
CA GLN A 47 9.27 4.22 3.25
C GLN A 47 8.45 3.65 2.08
N GLY A 48 7.70 4.52 1.40
CA GLY A 48 6.82 4.15 0.28
C GLY A 48 5.43 3.64 0.68
N LEU A 49 5.19 3.44 1.98
CA LEU A 49 3.86 3.11 2.52
C LEU A 49 3.25 4.35 3.20
N VAL A 50 1.93 4.45 3.12
CA VAL A 50 1.14 5.47 3.82
C VAL A 50 -0.05 4.85 4.52
N ARG A 51 -0.51 5.57 5.55
CA ARG A 51 -1.77 5.26 6.21
C ARG A 51 -2.91 5.95 5.46
N PRO A 52 -3.84 5.23 4.81
CA PRO A 52 -4.90 5.84 4.00
C PRO A 52 -5.88 6.68 4.82
N ASN A 53 -6.09 6.30 6.08
CA ASN A 53 -6.95 7.00 7.03
C ASN A 53 -6.33 6.88 8.43
N PRO A 54 -6.27 7.96 9.25
CA PRO A 54 -5.74 7.92 10.60
C PRO A 54 -6.27 6.80 11.51
N GLN A 55 -7.47 6.27 11.25
CA GLN A 55 -8.11 5.18 12.01
C GLN A 55 -7.77 3.78 11.50
N ILE A 56 -7.01 3.65 10.41
CA ILE A 56 -6.57 2.36 9.86
C ILE A 56 -5.17 2.02 10.42
N PRO A 57 -4.98 0.87 11.08
CA PRO A 57 -3.67 0.50 11.66
C PRO A 57 -2.64 0.06 10.63
N MET A 58 -3.04 -0.11 9.36
CA MET A 58 -2.19 -0.59 8.28
C MET A 58 -1.58 0.56 7.50
N CYS A 59 -0.27 0.47 7.27
CA CYS A 59 0.44 1.19 6.24
C CYS A 59 0.41 0.36 4.96
N VAL A 60 -0.14 0.92 3.89
CA VAL A 60 -0.21 0.27 2.58
C VAL A 60 0.65 1.05 1.60
N ALA A 61 1.08 0.42 0.51
CA ALA A 61 1.77 1.14 -0.54
C ALA A 61 0.88 2.31 -0.98
N PHE A 62 1.51 3.46 -1.29
CA PHE A 62 0.81 4.49 -2.05
C PHE A 62 0.21 3.77 -3.26
N GLY A 63 -1.13 3.70 -3.33
CA GLY A 63 -1.79 3.20 -4.52
C GLY A 63 -1.29 4.02 -5.71
N PRO A 64 -1.34 3.48 -6.93
CA PRO A 64 -0.89 4.22 -8.09
C PRO A 64 -1.65 5.54 -8.16
N THR A 65 -0.93 6.64 -7.97
CA THR A 65 -1.45 7.98 -8.07
C THR A 65 -1.26 8.44 -9.49
N CYS A 66 -2.31 9.05 -10.07
CA CYS A 66 -2.08 9.87 -11.24
C CYS A 66 -1.39 11.17 -10.82
N ASP A 67 -0.65 11.74 -11.76
CA ASP A 67 -0.07 13.07 -11.62
C ASP A 67 -1.14 14.12 -11.28
N ASP A 68 -0.77 15.19 -10.58
CA ASP A 68 -1.70 16.28 -10.21
C ASP A 68 -2.36 16.92 -11.44
N THR A 69 -1.71 16.87 -12.61
CA THR A 69 -2.27 17.34 -13.87
C THR A 69 -3.39 16.44 -14.43
N CYS A 70 -3.55 15.24 -13.89
CA CYS A 70 -4.60 14.29 -14.27
C CYS A 70 -5.94 14.58 -13.56
N ASN A 71 -6.56 15.69 -13.92
CA ASN A 71 -7.76 16.18 -13.25
C ASN A 71 -8.81 16.71 -14.23
N ALA A 72 -9.99 17.04 -13.69
CA ALA A 72 -11.11 17.53 -14.48
C ALA A 72 -10.86 18.90 -15.13
N GLU A 73 -10.02 19.76 -14.55
CA GLU A 73 -9.65 21.07 -15.13
C GLU A 73 -8.89 20.87 -16.45
N ASN A 74 -8.04 19.84 -16.51
CA ASN A 74 -7.33 19.41 -17.73
C ASN A 74 -8.14 18.43 -18.59
N LYS A 75 -9.44 18.26 -18.30
CA LYS A 75 -10.36 17.35 -18.99
C LYS A 75 -9.88 15.90 -19.01
N ARG A 76 -9.23 15.47 -17.93
CA ARG A 76 -8.68 14.13 -17.76
C ARG A 76 -9.31 13.44 -16.53
N GLN A 77 -9.23 12.11 -16.52
CA GLN A 77 -9.63 11.27 -15.40
C GLN A 77 -8.54 10.26 -15.08
N CYS A 78 -8.32 10.05 -13.79
CA CYS A 78 -7.44 9.01 -13.30
C CYS A 78 -8.21 7.68 -13.19
N LEU A 79 -7.76 6.67 -13.93
CA LEU A 79 -8.31 5.32 -13.90
C LEU A 79 -7.33 4.38 -13.21
N VAL A 80 -7.61 4.04 -11.96
CA VAL A 80 -6.87 3.01 -11.22
C VAL A 80 -7.21 1.64 -11.82
N ARG A 81 -6.24 0.98 -12.46
CA ARG A 81 -6.44 -0.34 -13.08
C ARG A 81 -6.06 -1.50 -12.17
N SER A 82 -5.08 -1.30 -11.31
CA SER A 82 -4.60 -2.32 -10.39
C SER A 82 -4.04 -1.66 -9.13
N SER A 83 -3.60 -2.48 -8.17
CA SER A 83 -2.90 -2.00 -6.97
C SER A 83 -1.57 -1.31 -7.26
N THR A 84 -1.05 -1.37 -8.50
CA THR A 84 0.25 -0.79 -8.88
C THR A 84 0.21 0.05 -10.15
N SER A 85 -0.93 0.15 -10.85
CA SER A 85 -1.06 0.93 -12.09
C SER A 85 -2.30 1.82 -12.13
N ALA A 86 -2.11 3.07 -12.52
CA ALA A 86 -3.18 4.02 -12.82
C ALA A 86 -2.88 4.71 -14.15
N ASP A 87 -3.90 4.87 -14.97
CA ASP A 87 -3.81 5.56 -16.25
C ASP A 87 -4.48 6.93 -16.15
N CYS A 88 -3.88 7.93 -16.77
CA CYS A 88 -4.52 9.21 -16.99
C CYS A 88 -5.08 9.29 -18.41
N VAL A 89 -6.41 9.35 -18.56
CA VAL A 89 -7.06 9.38 -19.87
C VAL A 89 -7.97 10.60 -20.01
N CYS A 90 -8.28 11.02 -21.24
CA CYS A 90 -9.27 12.08 -21.46
C CYS A 90 -10.66 11.69 -20.93
N LEU A 91 -11.40 12.70 -20.49
CA LEU A 91 -12.81 12.54 -20.12
C LEU A 91 -13.65 12.09 -21.32
N PRO A 92 -14.81 11.44 -21.09
CA PRO A 92 -15.74 11.11 -22.16
C PRO A 92 -16.11 12.34 -23.00
N GLY A 93 -16.05 12.20 -24.32
CA GLY A 93 -16.28 13.30 -25.26
C GLY A 93 -15.06 14.17 -25.55
N TYR A 94 -13.88 13.81 -25.03
CA TYR A 94 -12.61 14.47 -25.34
C TYR A 94 -11.60 13.46 -25.92
N ARG A 95 -10.75 13.92 -26.83
CA ARG A 95 -9.65 13.16 -27.43
C ARG A 95 -8.35 13.93 -27.26
N GLU A 96 -7.27 13.16 -27.13
CA GLU A 96 -5.93 13.73 -27.05
C GLU A 96 -5.50 14.26 -28.42
N ASP A 97 -5.06 15.51 -28.47
CA ASP A 97 -4.54 16.15 -29.66
C ASP A 97 -3.04 15.86 -29.87
N SER A 98 -2.45 16.39 -30.94
CA SER A 98 -1.02 16.25 -31.25
C SER A 98 -0.09 16.88 -30.21
N HIS A 99 -0.61 17.71 -29.31
CA HIS A 99 0.12 18.37 -28.24
C HIS A 99 -0.07 17.67 -26.88
N GLY A 100 -0.82 16.56 -26.84
CA GLY A 100 -1.10 15.86 -25.60
C GLY A 100 -2.13 16.58 -24.72
N ALA A 101 -2.99 17.43 -25.28
CA ALA A 101 -4.09 18.06 -24.56
C ALA A 101 -5.43 17.42 -24.95
N CYS A 102 -6.36 17.33 -23.99
CA CYS A 102 -7.69 16.79 -24.24
C CYS A 102 -8.60 17.88 -24.84
N GLN A 103 -9.04 17.68 -26.07
CA GLN A 103 -9.96 18.57 -26.81
C GLN A 103 -11.25 17.82 -27.15
N PRO A 104 -12.40 18.52 -27.27
CA PRO A 104 -13.67 17.92 -27.70
C PRO A 104 -13.57 17.20 -29.05
#